data_AF-A0A318S934-F1
#
_entry.id   AF-A0A318S934-F1
#
_cell.length_a   1.000
_cell.length_b   1.000
_cell.length_c   1.000
_cell.angle_alpha   90.00
_cell.angle_beta   90.00
_cell.angle_gamma   90.00
#
_symmetry.space_group_name_H-M   'P 1'
#
loop_
_entity.id
_entity.type
_entity.pdbx_description
1 polymer ?
#
loop_
_entity_poly.entity_id
_entity_poly.type
_entity_poly.pdbx_seq_one_letter_code
_entity_poly.pdbx_strand_id
1 'polypeptide(L)'
;MNLQDIAVHGEWRELVAPGLRGPLKRLEAQGVTFFWQCQDNLPTDKYLFSAELDGTVLATRDGSEIPRQAISEVILAAMAACGTFSGLSRTVPSAGARSIPDSMMGQGSDQKGRQR
;
A
#
# COMPACT_ATOMS: atom_id res chain seq x y z
N MET A 1 -31.60 -15.40 -3.34
CA MET A 1 -30.24 -15.56 -2.82
C MET A 1 -29.84 -14.25 -2.16
N ASN A 2 -29.47 -14.26 -0.88
CA ASN A 2 -29.07 -13.05 -0.16
C ASN A 2 -27.65 -12.63 -0.61
N LEU A 3 -27.44 -11.33 -0.82
CA LEU A 3 -26.12 -10.82 -1.22
C LEU A 3 -25.06 -11.04 -0.13
N GLN A 4 -25.46 -11.04 1.15
CA GLN A 4 -24.57 -11.37 2.27
C GLN A 4 -24.13 -12.84 2.20
N ASP A 5 -25.05 -13.77 1.93
CA ASP A 5 -24.73 -15.19 1.81
C ASP A 5 -23.71 -15.43 0.69
N ILE A 6 -23.94 -14.85 -0.49
CA ILE A 6 -23.02 -14.93 -1.65
C ILE A 6 -21.65 -14.35 -1.28
N ALA A 7 -21.64 -13.21 -0.60
CA ALA A 7 -20.42 -12.54 -0.21
C ALA A 7 -19.58 -13.40 0.75
N VAL A 8 -20.21 -13.90 1.81
CA VAL A 8 -19.52 -14.57 2.92
C VAL A 8 -19.18 -16.02 2.59
N HIS A 9 -20.01 -16.75 1.84
CA HIS A 9 -19.78 -18.17 1.51
C HIS A 9 -18.82 -18.42 0.33
N GLY A 10 -18.09 -17.37 -0.12
CA GLY A 10 -17.00 -17.50 -1.08
C GLY A 10 -17.35 -17.17 -2.53
N GLU A 11 -18.61 -16.82 -2.82
CA GLU A 11 -19.07 -16.41 -4.15
C GLU A 11 -18.93 -14.90 -4.40
N TRP A 12 -18.30 -14.15 -3.47
CA TRP A 12 -18.12 -12.69 -3.58
C TRP A 12 -17.42 -12.25 -4.88
N ARG A 13 -16.64 -13.14 -5.51
CA ARG A 13 -16.00 -12.87 -6.80
C ARG A 13 -17.01 -12.57 -7.92
N GLU A 14 -18.21 -13.13 -7.83
CA GLU A 14 -19.31 -12.83 -8.76
C GLU A 14 -19.84 -11.41 -8.60
N LEU A 15 -19.71 -10.86 -7.38
CA LEU A 15 -20.12 -9.50 -7.03
C LEU A 15 -19.11 -8.44 -7.47
N VAL A 16 -17.91 -8.84 -7.90
CA VAL A 16 -16.88 -7.92 -8.38
C VAL A 16 -17.32 -7.28 -9.69
N ALA A 17 -17.36 -5.94 -9.69
CA ALA A 17 -17.68 -5.15 -10.87
C ALA A 17 -16.79 -5.56 -12.06
N PRO A 18 -17.34 -5.69 -13.29
CA PRO A 18 -16.56 -6.16 -14.45
C PRO A 18 -15.24 -5.42 -14.68
N GLY A 19 -15.22 -4.09 -14.49
CA GLY A 19 -14.01 -3.26 -14.61
C GLY A 19 -12.92 -3.51 -13.57
N LEU A 20 -13.26 -4.14 -12.44
CA LEU A 20 -12.32 -4.44 -11.34
C LEU A 20 -11.76 -5.87 -11.39
N ARG A 21 -12.29 -6.74 -12.25
CA ARG A 21 -11.82 -8.14 -12.37
C ARG A 21 -10.37 -8.25 -12.82
N GLY A 22 -9.93 -7.39 -13.74
CA GLY A 22 -8.53 -7.31 -14.17
C GLY A 22 -7.59 -6.85 -13.05
N PRO A 23 -7.87 -5.71 -12.40
CA PRO A 23 -7.14 -5.27 -11.22
C PRO A 23 -7.08 -6.31 -10.09
N LEU A 24 -8.19 -6.95 -9.77
CA LEU A 24 -8.26 -8.01 -8.75
C LEU A 24 -7.23 -9.10 -9.03
N LYS A 25 -7.24 -9.68 -10.24
CA LYS A 25 -6.28 -10.73 -10.63
C LYS A 25 -4.82 -10.28 -10.52
N ARG A 26 -4.52 -9.02 -10.85
CA ARG A 26 -3.16 -8.48 -10.72
C ARG A 26 -2.72 -8.32 -9.27
N LEU A 27 -3.63 -7.91 -8.38
CA LEU A 27 -3.33 -7.80 -6.95
C LEU A 27 -3.11 -9.18 -6.34
N GLU A 28 -3.94 -10.15 -6.70
CA GLU A 28 -3.78 -11.54 -6.24
C GLU A 28 -2.47 -12.17 -6.73
N ALA A 29 -2.07 -11.89 -7.97
CA ALA A 29 -0.76 -12.31 -8.50
C ALA A 29 0.43 -11.64 -7.78
N GLN A 30 0.21 -10.50 -7.11
CA GLN A 30 1.19 -9.84 -6.25
C GLN A 30 1.18 -10.37 -4.81
N GLY A 31 0.33 -11.36 -4.50
CA GLY A 31 0.19 -11.93 -3.15
C GLY A 31 -0.88 -11.26 -2.29
N VAL A 32 -1.65 -10.29 -2.82
CA VAL A 32 -2.73 -9.67 -2.06
C VAL A 32 -3.88 -10.67 -1.87
N THR A 33 -4.24 -10.91 -0.63
CA THR A 33 -5.35 -11.79 -0.24
C THR A 33 -6.57 -10.95 0.11
N PHE A 34 -7.74 -11.36 -0.40
CA PHE A 34 -9.02 -10.71 -0.14
C PHE A 34 -9.96 -11.67 0.60
N PHE A 35 -10.61 -11.19 1.67
CA PHE A 35 -11.43 -12.05 2.51
C PHE A 35 -12.48 -11.27 3.32
N TRP A 36 -13.50 -12.00 3.76
CA TRP A 36 -14.51 -11.50 4.70
C TRP A 36 -14.12 -11.89 6.13
N GLN A 37 -14.37 -10.97 7.07
CA GLN A 37 -14.29 -11.20 8.50
C GLN A 37 -15.63 -10.86 9.13
N CYS A 38 -16.14 -11.75 9.98
CA CYS A 38 -17.25 -11.45 10.88
C CYS A 38 -16.66 -10.90 12.19
N GLN A 39 -17.15 -9.76 12.67
CA GLN A 39 -16.86 -9.30 14.03
C GLN A 39 -18.03 -9.66 14.95
N ASP A 40 -17.82 -10.70 15.75
CA ASP A 40 -18.84 -11.28 16.65
C ASP A 40 -19.06 -10.47 17.96
N ASN A 41 -18.52 -9.25 18.07
CA ASN A 41 -18.46 -8.48 19.32
C ASN A 41 -19.35 -7.22 19.36
N LEU A 42 -20.30 -7.07 18.43
CA LEU A 42 -21.25 -5.94 18.38
C LEU A 42 -22.70 -6.44 18.32
N PRO A 43 -23.71 -5.64 18.73
CA PRO A 43 -25.12 -6.06 18.75
C PRO A 43 -25.72 -6.35 17.37
N THR A 44 -24.93 -6.23 16.30
CA THR A 44 -25.29 -6.58 14.93
C THR A 44 -24.03 -7.11 14.29
N ASP A 45 -24.10 -8.32 13.73
CA ASP A 45 -22.98 -8.96 13.03
C ASP A 45 -22.44 -8.00 11.98
N LYS A 46 -21.20 -7.55 12.17
CA LYS A 46 -20.51 -6.71 11.18
C LYS A 46 -19.66 -7.57 10.28
N TYR A 47 -19.93 -7.51 8.99
CA TYR A 47 -19.17 -8.17 7.95
C TYR A 47 -18.21 -7.18 7.31
N LEU A 48 -16.92 -7.37 7.58
CA LEU A 48 -15.85 -6.57 7.02
C LEU A 48 -15.22 -7.29 5.85
N PHE A 49 -15.02 -6.58 4.74
CA PHE A 49 -14.20 -7.06 3.65
C PHE A 49 -12.82 -6.42 3.73
N SER A 50 -11.78 -7.22 3.66
CA SER A 50 -10.39 -6.78 3.86
C SER A 50 -9.50 -7.26 2.72
N ALA A 51 -8.45 -6.48 2.45
CA ALA A 51 -7.31 -6.84 1.63
C ALA A 51 -6.04 -6.83 2.47
N GLU A 52 -5.21 -7.86 2.35
CA GLU A 52 -3.98 -8.05 3.11
C GLU A 52 -2.83 -8.45 2.18
N LEU A 53 -1.62 -7.99 2.47
CA LEU A 53 -0.38 -8.42 1.84
C LEU A 53 0.65 -8.71 2.93
N ASP A 54 1.19 -9.92 2.95
CA ASP A 54 2.22 -10.36 3.91
C ASP A 54 1.88 -10.05 5.39
N GLY A 55 0.62 -10.29 5.80
CA GLY A 55 0.15 -9.99 7.16
C GLY A 55 -0.16 -8.52 7.44
N THR A 56 0.02 -7.63 6.45
CA THR A 56 -0.31 -6.20 6.56
C THR A 56 -1.64 -5.90 5.88
N VAL A 57 -2.62 -5.41 6.64
CA VAL A 57 -3.91 -4.98 6.09
C VAL A 57 -3.73 -3.72 5.26
N LEU A 58 -4.08 -3.80 3.99
CA LEU A 58 -4.02 -2.69 3.03
C LEU A 58 -5.27 -1.81 3.10
N ALA A 59 -6.44 -2.45 3.24
CA ALA A 59 -7.73 -1.77 3.30
C ALA A 59 -8.79 -2.68 3.93
N THR A 60 -9.74 -2.07 4.64
CA THR A 60 -10.91 -2.75 5.20
C THR A 60 -12.15 -1.87 5.03
N ARG A 61 -13.28 -2.47 4.67
CA ARG A 61 -14.58 -1.79 4.57
C ARG A 61 -15.70 -2.63 5.15
N ASP A 62 -16.66 -1.95 5.77
CA ASP A 62 -17.92 -2.56 6.20
C ASP A 62 -18.78 -2.85 4.97
N GLY A 63 -19.13 -4.12 4.80
CA GLY A 63 -19.98 -4.61 3.72
C GLY A 63 -21.29 -5.20 4.21
N SER A 64 -21.64 -5.01 5.48
CA SER A 64 -22.85 -5.57 6.09
C SER A 64 -24.11 -5.17 5.33
N GLU A 65 -24.21 -3.91 4.90
CA GLU A 65 -25.37 -3.43 4.15
C GLU A 65 -25.18 -3.48 2.62
N ILE A 66 -23.97 -3.17 2.14
CA ILE A 66 -23.70 -3.02 0.70
C ILE A 66 -22.41 -3.78 0.29
N PRO A 67 -22.46 -5.13 0.20
CA PRO A 67 -21.27 -5.94 -0.07
C PRO A 67 -20.53 -5.58 -1.35
N ARG A 68 -21.27 -5.27 -2.43
CA ARG A 68 -20.69 -4.87 -3.73
C ARG A 68 -19.83 -3.61 -3.64
N GLN A 69 -20.27 -2.64 -2.84
CA GLN A 69 -19.55 -1.38 -2.65
C GLN A 69 -18.29 -1.61 -1.83
N ALA A 70 -18.39 -2.34 -0.71
CA ALA A 70 -17.24 -2.70 0.12
C ALA A 70 -16.15 -3.42 -0.68
N ILE A 71 -16.53 -4.42 -1.50
CA ILE A 71 -15.60 -5.12 -2.40
C ILE A 71 -14.91 -4.16 -3.36
N SER A 72 -15.68 -3.28 -4.02
CA SER A 72 -15.15 -2.35 -5.01
C SER A 72 -14.17 -1.35 -4.39
N GLU A 73 -14.53 -0.79 -3.24
CA GLU A 73 -13.69 0.17 -2.52
C GLU A 73 -12.41 -0.44 -2.01
N VAL A 74 -12.45 -1.67 -1.47
CA VAL A 74 -11.25 -2.37 -0.98
C VAL A 74 -10.31 -2.72 -2.12
N ILE A 75 -10.82 -3.17 -3.27
CA ILE A 75 -9.98 -3.40 -4.45
C ILE A 75 -9.30 -2.10 -4.89
N LEU A 76 -10.05 -0.99 -4.98
CA LEU A 76 -9.49 0.31 -5.36
C LEU A 76 -8.45 0.83 -4.35
N ALA A 77 -8.73 0.68 -3.06
CA ALA A 77 -7.80 1.08 -2.00
C ALA A 77 -6.53 0.21 -2.01
N ALA A 78 -6.65 -1.10 -2.21
CA ALA A 78 -5.52 -2.00 -2.38
C ALA A 78 -4.69 -1.66 -3.63
N MET A 79 -5.32 -1.28 -4.74
CA MET A 79 -4.61 -0.77 -5.93
C MET A 79 -3.76 0.47 -5.61
N ALA A 80 -4.33 1.39 -4.82
CA ALA A 80 -3.62 2.61 -4.39
C ALA A 80 -2.46 2.27 -3.45
N ALA A 81 -2.67 1.38 -2.48
CA ALA A 81 -1.67 0.96 -1.50
C ALA A 81 -0.50 0.19 -2.14
N CYS A 82 -0.76 -0.69 -3.10
CA CYS A 82 0.26 -1.46 -3.81
C CYS A 82 1.00 -0.65 -4.90
N GLY A 83 0.76 0.66 -5.01
CA GLY A 83 1.49 1.50 -5.97
C GLY A 83 1.15 1.23 -7.43
N THR A 84 -0.08 0.77 -7.73
CA THR A 84 -0.58 0.74 -9.13
C THR A 84 -0.71 2.15 -9.73
N PHE A 85 -0.49 3.20 -8.93
CA PHE A 85 0.03 4.49 -9.38
C PHE A 85 1.57 4.46 -9.48
N SER A 86 2.10 3.83 -10.54
CA SER A 86 3.51 4.03 -10.96
C SER A 86 3.72 5.41 -11.59
N GLY A 87 3.19 6.47 -10.96
CA GLY A 87 3.04 7.79 -11.57
C GLY A 87 3.57 8.98 -10.78
N LEU A 88 3.86 8.88 -9.48
CA LEU A 88 4.33 10.04 -8.70
C LEU A 88 5.31 9.66 -7.59
N SER A 89 6.55 9.36 -7.98
CA SER A 89 7.73 10.13 -7.53
C SER A 89 9.01 9.45 -8.01
N ARG A 90 9.47 9.92 -9.16
CA ARG A 90 10.86 9.86 -9.57
C ARG A 90 11.63 10.93 -8.78
N THR A 91 12.82 10.55 -8.32
CA THR A 91 14.04 11.34 -8.04
C THR A 91 14.47 11.37 -6.57
N VAL A 92 15.60 10.71 -6.35
CA VAL A 92 16.38 10.50 -5.12
C VAL A 92 17.10 11.80 -4.67
N PRO A 93 17.72 11.85 -3.48
CA PRO A 93 19.15 11.59 -3.52
C PRO A 93 19.62 10.58 -2.47
N SER A 94 20.45 9.67 -2.95
CA SER A 94 21.39 8.87 -2.17
C SER A 94 22.20 9.82 -1.29
N ALA A 95 21.94 9.79 0.03
CA ALA A 95 22.79 10.49 0.99
C ALA A 95 24.12 9.74 1.04
N GLY A 96 25.13 10.37 0.47
CA GLY A 96 26.47 9.84 0.28
C GLY A 96 27.08 9.31 1.58
N ALA A 97 27.74 8.17 1.45
CA ALA A 97 28.78 7.74 2.35
C ALA A 97 29.78 8.90 2.53
N ARG A 98 29.78 9.51 3.71
CA ARG A 98 30.81 10.46 4.10
C ARG A 98 32.11 9.69 4.34
N SER A 99 32.96 9.65 3.32
CA SER A 99 34.38 9.35 3.50
C SER A 99 34.99 10.42 4.40
N ILE A 100 35.59 9.98 5.51
CA ILE A 100 36.48 10.74 6.38
C ILE A 100 37.75 11.05 5.59
N PRO A 101 38.23 12.31 5.53
CA PRO A 101 39.65 12.55 5.37
C PRO A 101 40.24 12.96 6.73
N ASP A 102 41.03 12.04 7.27
CA ASP A 102 42.07 12.29 8.25
C ASP A 102 43.19 13.05 7.55
N SER A 103 43.51 14.28 7.97
CA SER A 103 44.80 14.92 7.70
C SER A 103 44.99 16.18 8.55
N MET A 104 45.62 15.93 9.70
CA MET A 104 46.74 16.64 10.32
C MET A 104 46.95 18.15 10.07
N MET A 105 47.05 18.82 11.22
CA MET A 105 47.79 20.04 11.55
C MET A 105 48.90 20.48 10.56
N GLY A 106 48.92 21.79 10.29
CA GLY A 106 50.09 22.49 9.74
C GLY A 106 49.93 24.01 9.83
N GLN A 107 50.42 24.61 10.92
CA GLN A 107 50.64 26.05 11.06
C GLN A 107 51.78 26.54 10.15
N GLY A 108 51.71 27.81 9.71
CA GLY A 108 52.83 28.55 9.10
C GLY A 108 52.32 29.62 8.12
N SER A 109 52.03 30.84 8.56
CA SER A 109 52.95 32.00 8.70
C SER A 109 53.28 32.71 7.37
N ASP A 110 52.95 34.01 7.34
CA ASP A 110 53.51 35.13 6.58
C ASP A 110 54.47 34.87 5.39
N GLN A 111 54.17 35.48 4.23
CA GLN A 111 55.06 36.54 3.71
C GLN A 111 54.48 37.35 2.54
N LYS A 112 54.62 38.67 2.72
CA LYS A 112 54.54 39.81 1.81
C LYS A 112 55.60 39.72 0.70
N GLY A 113 55.22 39.98 -0.56
CA GLY A 113 56.17 40.02 -1.69
C GLY A 113 55.64 40.80 -2.89
N ARG A 114 56.44 41.74 -3.38
CA ARG A 114 56.15 42.85 -4.30
C ARG A 114 56.68 42.57 -5.72
N GLN A 115 56.17 43.34 -6.69
CA GLN A 115 56.70 43.63 -8.04
C GLN A 115 56.41 42.63 -9.18
N ARG A 116 55.75 43.11 -10.25
CA ARG A 116 56.41 43.81 -11.37
C ARG A 116 55.44 44.77 -12.05
#